data_AF-R6H3G7-F1
#
_entry.id   AF-R6H3G7-F1
#
_cell.length_a   1.000
_cell.length_b   1.000
_cell.length_c   1.000
_cell.angle_alpha   90.00
_cell.angle_beta   90.00
_cell.angle_gamma   90.00
#
_symmetry.space_group_name_H-M   'P 1'
#
loop_
_entity.id
_entity.type
_entity.pdbx_description
1 polymer ?
#
loop_
_entity_poly.entity_id
_entity_poly.type
_entity_poly.pdbx_seq_one_letter_code
_entity_poly.pdbx_strand_id
1 'polypeptide(L)'
;MKNKLPFIIIIIVFILGISISFLFKRKDSKGDYENDYISKILVDNVDIGVTYKAGNLFNTDITYGNVYEKYIDIKNETDKDVTLSININDLNVSNELVKYSIYYKISEDNYQLLKDESILTDKLIYNLIAYKKTNMSIKIVIKSYLEDKINLAGEFKVQDNLSSKDIFISGLNDVQSKLIEKIKSINGINTSGIYYYEVNQDEFSGYIIVDAQDISEIKYVYTVYNDMYMYVNYKYVDEFKKSKIMKKDEKISTKTVADICRSYSKKGCSNLNDLSYDKDGGKENFHSKVNDVINSLNNITLQENVYILDVVNDLKKSDIRGYVLINNVKQKHEIYLYLTNNIFMISGYNLTKLGEIKLTSSTIRAYNESAFNLASKDMSTVCSFSGFSNCVTLQNTPV
;
A
#
# COMPACT_ATOMS: atom_id res chain seq x y z
N MET A 1 -61.93 9.99 -0.04
CA MET A 1 -60.58 9.39 0.01
C MET A 1 -60.72 7.89 -0.27
N LYS A 2 -60.55 7.46 -1.52
CA LYS A 2 -60.70 6.04 -1.90
C LYS A 2 -59.36 5.30 -1.72
N ASN A 3 -59.45 4.17 -1.01
CA ASN A 3 -58.43 3.14 -0.73
C ASN A 3 -57.14 3.20 -1.56
N LYS A 4 -56.13 3.94 -1.07
CA LYS A 4 -54.73 3.81 -1.53
C LYS A 4 -53.94 2.73 -0.80
N LEU A 5 -54.49 2.17 0.28
CA LEU A 5 -53.89 1.10 1.08
C LEU A 5 -53.52 -0.16 0.28
N PRO A 6 -54.38 -0.70 -0.62
CA PRO A 6 -54.01 -1.91 -1.38
C PRO A 6 -52.88 -1.64 -2.40
N PHE A 7 -52.79 -0.43 -2.94
CA PHE A 7 -51.74 -0.06 -3.89
C PHE A 7 -50.37 0.06 -3.20
N ILE A 8 -50.33 0.60 -1.98
CA ILE A 8 -49.12 0.69 -1.16
C ILE A 8 -48.61 -0.71 -0.78
N ILE A 9 -49.52 -1.62 -0.40
CA ILE A 9 -49.16 -3.01 -0.07
C ILE A 9 -48.55 -3.72 -1.27
N ILE A 10 -49.12 -3.55 -2.47
CA ILE A 10 -48.57 -4.15 -3.71
C ILE A 10 -47.16 -3.62 -4.00
N ILE A 11 -46.92 -2.31 -3.86
CA ILE A 11 -45.59 -1.72 -4.07
C ILE A 11 -44.58 -2.27 -3.06
N ILE A 12 -44.95 -2.39 -1.78
CA ILE A 12 -44.08 -2.95 -0.74
C ILE A 12 -43.74 -4.41 -1.04
N VAL A 13 -44.71 -5.22 -1.45
CA VAL A 13 -44.49 -6.62 -1.84
C VAL A 13 -43.61 -6.73 -3.08
N PHE A 14 -43.76 -5.82 -4.06
CA PHE A 14 -42.92 -5.80 -5.26
C PHE A 14 -41.48 -5.39 -4.94
N ILE A 15 -41.29 -4.38 -4.09
CA ILE A 15 -39.97 -3.96 -3.60
C ILE A 15 -39.33 -5.09 -2.80
N LEU A 16 -40.05 -5.74 -1.88
CA LEU A 16 -39.56 -6.89 -1.12
C LEU A 16 -39.23 -8.07 -2.02
N GLY A 17 -40.06 -8.39 -3.03
CA GLY A 17 -39.82 -9.47 -3.98
C GLY A 17 -38.58 -9.23 -4.84
N ILE A 18 -38.36 -7.99 -5.31
CA ILE A 18 -37.13 -7.60 -6.01
C ILE A 18 -35.93 -7.62 -5.06
N SER A 19 -36.09 -7.15 -3.82
CA SER A 19 -35.02 -7.12 -2.81
C SER A 19 -34.60 -8.52 -2.38
N ILE A 20 -35.56 -9.43 -2.20
CA ILE A 20 -35.33 -10.86 -1.94
C ILE A 20 -34.68 -11.50 -3.16
N SER A 21 -35.13 -11.20 -4.38
CA SER A 21 -34.48 -11.67 -5.61
C SER A 21 -33.07 -11.11 -5.80
N PHE A 22 -32.76 -9.93 -5.24
CA PHE A 22 -31.41 -9.37 -5.17
C PHE A 22 -30.56 -10.01 -4.06
N LEU A 23 -31.17 -10.38 -2.93
CA LEU A 23 -30.54 -11.18 -1.87
C LEU A 23 -30.28 -12.64 -2.30
N PHE A 24 -31.08 -13.16 -3.23
CA PHE A 24 -30.92 -14.48 -3.84
C PHE A 24 -30.20 -14.44 -5.20
N LYS A 25 -29.77 -13.27 -5.68
CA LYS A 25 -28.89 -13.16 -6.84
C LYS A 25 -27.49 -13.61 -6.43
N ARG A 26 -27.20 -14.88 -6.74
CA ARG A 26 -25.93 -15.59 -6.55
C ARG A 26 -25.42 -15.61 -5.11
N LYS A 27 -25.90 -16.61 -4.35
CA LYS A 27 -24.96 -17.39 -3.53
C LYS A 27 -23.99 -18.06 -4.51
N ASP A 28 -22.97 -17.34 -4.95
CA ASP A 28 -21.82 -17.98 -5.56
C ASP A 28 -21.29 -18.97 -4.51
N SER A 29 -21.15 -20.22 -4.92
CA SER A 29 -20.82 -21.35 -4.06
C SER A 29 -19.65 -21.03 -3.14
N LYS A 30 -19.81 -21.29 -1.84
CA LYS A 30 -18.74 -21.18 -0.84
C LYS A 30 -17.51 -21.93 -1.35
N GLY A 31 -16.36 -21.26 -1.35
CA GLY A 31 -15.09 -21.89 -1.71
C GLY A 31 -14.70 -23.03 -0.77
N ASP A 32 -13.70 -23.80 -1.17
CA ASP A 32 -13.14 -24.95 -0.44
C ASP A 32 -11.64 -24.70 -0.15
N TYR A 33 -11.09 -25.28 0.92
CA TYR A 33 -9.68 -25.14 1.31
C TYR A 33 -8.83 -26.40 1.03
N GLU A 34 -9.46 -27.58 0.91
CA GLU A 34 -8.77 -28.87 0.97
C GLU A 34 -9.18 -29.81 -0.17
N ASN A 35 -10.44 -29.77 -0.60
CA ASN A 35 -10.94 -30.64 -1.67
C ASN A 35 -10.93 -29.92 -3.01
N ASP A 36 -10.80 -30.68 -4.10
CA ASP A 36 -10.97 -30.16 -5.45
C ASP A 36 -12.30 -29.40 -5.58
N TYR A 37 -12.20 -28.10 -5.85
CA TYR A 37 -13.37 -27.25 -6.04
C TYR A 37 -13.61 -27.09 -7.54
N ILE A 38 -14.81 -27.49 -8.00
CA ILE A 38 -15.19 -27.43 -9.41
C ILE A 38 -16.15 -26.26 -9.60
N SER A 39 -15.80 -25.37 -10.52
CA SER A 39 -16.60 -24.22 -10.90
C SER A 39 -16.88 -24.25 -12.40
N LYS A 40 -18.00 -23.64 -12.79
CA LYS A 40 -18.28 -23.29 -14.18
C LYS A 40 -18.37 -21.79 -14.27
N ILE A 41 -17.58 -21.22 -15.17
CA ILE A 41 -17.57 -19.78 -15.42
C ILE A 41 -18.13 -19.51 -16.81
N LEU A 42 -18.91 -18.43 -16.91
CA LEU A 42 -19.46 -17.98 -18.18
C LEU A 42 -18.57 -16.87 -18.73
N VAL A 43 -17.96 -17.10 -19.89
CA VAL A 43 -17.04 -16.16 -20.55
C VAL A 43 -17.42 -16.08 -22.03
N ASP A 44 -17.64 -14.88 -22.56
CA ASP A 44 -18.11 -14.68 -23.94
C ASP A 44 -19.37 -15.54 -24.29
N ASN A 45 -20.27 -15.71 -23.32
CA ASN A 45 -21.46 -16.60 -23.38
C ASN A 45 -21.14 -18.09 -23.59
N VAL A 46 -19.93 -18.50 -23.23
CA VAL A 46 -19.44 -19.88 -23.27
C VAL A 46 -19.16 -20.37 -21.85
N ASP A 47 -19.64 -21.56 -21.52
CA ASP A 47 -19.31 -22.22 -20.26
C ASP A 47 -17.91 -22.84 -20.32
N ILE A 48 -17.04 -22.42 -19.41
CA ILE A 48 -15.72 -22.99 -19.19
C ILE A 48 -15.71 -23.73 -17.86
N GLY A 49 -15.24 -24.98 -17.88
CA GLY A 49 -15.05 -25.77 -16.67
C GLY A 49 -13.72 -25.42 -16.01
N VAL A 50 -13.74 -25.19 -14.70
CA VAL A 50 -12.54 -24.87 -13.91
C VAL A 50 -12.48 -25.77 -12.68
N THR A 51 -11.34 -26.42 -12.46
CA THR A 51 -11.10 -27.23 -11.26
C THR A 51 -9.90 -26.66 -10.52
N TYR A 52 -10.12 -26.24 -9.28
CA TYR A 52 -9.06 -25.78 -8.38
C TYR A 52 -8.63 -26.95 -7.51
N LYS A 53 -7.40 -27.44 -7.71
CA LYS A 53 -6.89 -28.60 -6.95
C LYS A 53 -6.61 -28.23 -5.50
N ALA A 54 -7.15 -28.99 -4.55
CA ALA A 54 -7.13 -28.62 -3.13
C ALA A 54 -7.71 -27.22 -2.85
N GLY A 55 -8.97 -27.01 -3.26
CA GLY A 55 -9.80 -25.87 -2.88
C GLY A 55 -9.46 -24.55 -3.56
N ASN A 56 -10.39 -23.63 -3.81
CA ASN A 56 -10.03 -22.31 -4.36
C ASN A 56 -9.59 -21.29 -3.28
N LEU A 57 -9.91 -21.54 -2.01
CA LEU A 57 -9.47 -20.73 -0.88
C LEU A 57 -8.12 -21.22 -0.38
N PHE A 58 -7.30 -20.30 0.10
CA PHE A 58 -6.08 -20.64 0.82
C PHE A 58 -5.89 -19.73 2.03
N ASN A 59 -5.32 -20.31 3.08
CA ASN A 59 -4.79 -19.61 4.23
C ASN A 59 -3.59 -20.43 4.69
N THR A 60 -2.40 -19.96 4.36
CA THR A 60 -1.16 -20.71 4.53
C THR A 60 -0.07 -19.80 5.06
N ASP A 61 0.93 -20.41 5.68
CA ASP A 61 2.11 -19.69 6.08
C ASP A 61 3.29 -20.08 5.19
N ILE A 62 3.99 -19.08 4.66
CA ILE A 62 5.18 -19.28 3.82
C ILE A 62 6.39 -18.70 4.54
N THR A 63 7.47 -19.48 4.62
CA THR A 63 8.77 -19.08 5.17
C THR A 63 9.81 -19.00 4.07
N TYR A 64 10.99 -18.41 4.35
CA TYR A 64 12.12 -18.39 3.42
C TYR A 64 12.38 -19.76 2.78
N GLY A 65 12.47 -19.79 1.45
CA GLY A 65 12.79 -20.99 0.68
C GLY A 65 11.65 -22.00 0.51
N ASN A 66 10.52 -21.83 1.21
CA ASN A 66 9.31 -22.63 1.00
C ASN A 66 8.45 -22.01 -0.12
N VAL A 67 7.72 -22.87 -0.83
CA VAL A 67 6.85 -22.46 -1.93
C VAL A 67 5.42 -22.95 -1.67
N TYR A 68 4.46 -22.08 -1.94
CA TYR A 68 3.06 -22.48 -2.07
C TYR A 68 2.75 -22.69 -3.54
N GLU A 69 2.24 -23.88 -3.89
CA GLU A 69 1.85 -24.21 -5.25
C GLU A 69 0.34 -24.32 -5.37
N LYS A 70 -0.21 -23.70 -6.41
CA LYS A 70 -1.61 -23.80 -6.77
C LYS A 70 -1.76 -24.37 -8.18
N TYR A 71 -2.57 -25.41 -8.31
CA TYR A 71 -2.92 -26.01 -9.59
C TYR A 71 -4.37 -25.69 -9.95
N ILE A 72 -4.59 -25.21 -11.18
CA ILE A 72 -5.89 -24.85 -11.73
C ILE A 72 -6.03 -25.50 -13.10
N ASP A 73 -6.98 -26.42 -13.23
CA ASP A 73 -7.32 -27.05 -14.50
C ASP A 73 -8.46 -26.30 -15.18
N ILE A 74 -8.29 -25.98 -16.46
CA ILE A 74 -9.24 -25.24 -17.29
C ILE A 74 -9.64 -26.13 -18.45
N LYS A 75 -10.93 -26.40 -18.57
CA LYS A 75 -11.53 -27.23 -19.61
C LYS A 75 -12.40 -26.37 -20.54
N ASN A 76 -11.94 -26.19 -21.78
CA ASN A 76 -12.70 -25.55 -22.83
C ASN A 76 -13.23 -26.61 -23.81
N GLU A 77 -14.50 -26.99 -23.65
CA GLU A 77 -15.16 -27.95 -24.55
C GLU A 77 -15.73 -27.31 -25.82
N THR A 78 -15.52 -26.01 -26.03
CA THR A 78 -16.11 -25.28 -27.16
C THR A 78 -15.21 -25.26 -28.39
N ASP A 79 -15.78 -24.80 -29.51
CA ASP A 79 -15.11 -24.69 -30.81
C ASP A 79 -14.39 -23.35 -31.00
N LYS A 80 -14.27 -22.53 -29.96
CA LYS A 80 -13.62 -21.22 -29.99
C LYS A 80 -12.59 -21.10 -28.88
N ASP A 81 -11.53 -20.36 -29.17
CA ASP A 81 -10.57 -19.95 -28.15
C ASP A 81 -11.23 -18.90 -27.27
N VAL A 82 -11.02 -19.00 -25.96
CA VAL A 82 -11.63 -18.11 -24.97
C VAL A 82 -10.51 -17.47 -24.16
N THR A 83 -10.55 -16.15 -24.01
CA THR A 83 -9.58 -15.46 -23.15
C THR A 83 -10.12 -15.40 -21.73
N LEU A 84 -9.29 -15.74 -20.76
CA LEU A 84 -9.64 -15.82 -19.35
C LEU A 84 -8.63 -15.02 -18.53
N SER A 85 -9.00 -14.69 -17.30
CA SER A 85 -8.05 -14.19 -16.31
C SER A 85 -8.03 -15.08 -15.07
N ILE A 86 -6.85 -15.29 -14.51
CA ILE A 86 -6.68 -15.84 -13.17
C ILE A 86 -6.36 -14.69 -12.23
N ASN A 87 -7.09 -14.61 -11.13
CA ASN A 87 -6.89 -13.65 -10.05
C ASN A 87 -6.89 -14.29 -8.66
N ILE A 88 -6.35 -13.54 -7.69
CA ILE A 88 -6.58 -13.81 -6.26
C ILE A 88 -7.41 -12.67 -5.69
N ASN A 89 -8.61 -12.98 -5.18
CA ASN A 89 -9.45 -12.04 -4.45
C ASN A 89 -9.11 -12.04 -2.96
N ASP A 90 -9.43 -10.92 -2.31
CA ASP A 90 -9.30 -10.72 -0.86
C ASP A 90 -7.93 -11.15 -0.32
N LEU A 91 -6.89 -10.89 -1.12
CA LEU A 91 -5.53 -11.24 -0.81
C LEU A 91 -5.07 -10.45 0.41
N ASN A 92 -4.84 -11.16 1.50
CA ASN A 92 -4.21 -10.63 2.70
C ASN A 92 -2.76 -11.11 2.73
N VAL A 93 -1.84 -10.16 2.52
CA VAL A 93 -0.40 -10.37 2.67
C VAL A 93 0.07 -9.34 3.67
N SER A 94 0.61 -9.80 4.80
CA SER A 94 1.38 -8.94 5.69
C SER A 94 2.62 -8.51 4.91
N ASN A 95 2.54 -7.28 4.40
CA ASN A 95 3.55 -6.48 3.71
C ASN A 95 4.97 -7.06 3.87
N GLU A 96 5.53 -7.66 2.82
CA GLU A 96 6.97 -7.91 2.60
C GLU A 96 7.15 -8.88 1.39
N LEU A 97 8.37 -8.98 0.85
CA LEU A 97 8.80 -9.54 -0.47
C LEU A 97 8.28 -10.96 -0.84
N VAL A 98 7.00 -11.09 -1.15
CA VAL A 98 6.41 -12.29 -1.77
C VAL A 98 6.44 -12.13 -3.29
N LYS A 99 6.84 -13.17 -4.01
CA LYS A 99 6.77 -13.20 -5.47
C LYS A 99 5.96 -14.39 -5.96
N TYR A 100 5.44 -14.29 -7.18
CA TYR A 100 4.78 -15.39 -7.87
C TYR A 100 5.31 -15.61 -9.28
N SER A 101 5.24 -16.85 -9.73
CA SER A 101 5.47 -17.25 -11.12
C SER A 101 4.31 -18.11 -11.60
N ILE A 102 4.08 -18.13 -12.91
CA ILE A 102 2.99 -18.90 -13.52
C ILE A 102 3.56 -19.81 -14.59
N TYR A 103 3.10 -21.05 -14.59
CA TYR A 103 3.56 -22.10 -15.47
C TYR A 103 2.38 -22.81 -16.13
N TYR A 104 2.57 -23.22 -17.38
CA TYR A 104 1.70 -24.14 -18.10
C TYR A 104 2.25 -25.56 -17.97
N LYS A 105 1.42 -26.50 -17.52
CA LYS A 105 1.79 -27.92 -17.41
C LYS A 105 1.74 -28.58 -18.78
N ILE A 106 2.88 -29.09 -19.23
CA ILE A 106 3.00 -29.90 -20.47
C ILE A 106 2.78 -31.38 -20.15
N SER A 107 3.37 -31.87 -19.05
CA SER A 107 3.23 -33.25 -18.55
C SER A 107 3.40 -33.27 -17.02
N GLU A 108 3.39 -34.44 -16.37
CA GLU A 108 3.43 -34.56 -14.90
C GLU A 108 4.54 -33.72 -14.24
N ASP A 109 5.75 -33.75 -14.81
CA ASP A 109 6.93 -33.04 -14.27
C ASP A 109 7.48 -31.96 -15.22
N ASN A 110 6.82 -31.69 -16.35
CA ASN A 110 7.29 -30.71 -17.33
C ASN A 110 6.38 -29.48 -17.38
N TYR A 111 6.97 -28.31 -17.15
CA TYR A 111 6.27 -27.04 -17.04
C TYR A 111 6.94 -25.98 -17.93
N GLN A 112 6.14 -25.26 -18.71
CA GLN A 112 6.58 -24.09 -19.45
C GLN A 112 6.31 -22.83 -18.63
N LEU A 113 7.35 -22.00 -18.43
CA LEU A 113 7.20 -20.70 -17.78
C LEU A 113 6.34 -19.78 -18.67
N LEU A 114 5.27 -19.25 -18.08
CA LEU A 114 4.38 -18.28 -18.73
C LEU A 114 4.61 -16.86 -18.21
N LYS A 115 4.89 -16.71 -16.92
CA LYS A 115 5.20 -15.43 -16.27
C LYS A 115 6.33 -15.64 -15.27
N ASP A 116 7.40 -14.88 -15.47
CA ASP A 116 8.55 -14.86 -14.57
C ASP A 116 8.20 -14.21 -13.22
N GLU A 117 9.09 -14.36 -12.24
CA GLU A 117 8.86 -13.90 -10.86
C GLU A 117 8.47 -12.42 -10.79
N SER A 118 7.23 -12.19 -10.37
CA SER A 118 6.64 -10.88 -10.16
C SER A 118 6.27 -10.69 -8.70
N ILE A 119 6.39 -9.47 -8.18
CA ILE A 119 6.03 -9.18 -6.78
C ILE A 119 4.52 -9.34 -6.62
N LEU A 120 4.11 -10.03 -5.56
CA LEU A 120 2.72 -10.21 -5.18
C LEU A 120 2.33 -9.11 -4.19
N THR A 121 1.82 -7.97 -4.70
CA THR A 121 1.50 -6.79 -3.87
C THR A 121 0.11 -6.89 -3.25
N ASP A 122 -0.93 -6.85 -4.08
CA ASP A 122 -2.33 -6.79 -3.70
C ASP A 122 -3.23 -7.67 -4.59
N LYS A 123 -2.73 -8.06 -5.77
CA LYS A 123 -3.43 -8.92 -6.73
C LYS A 123 -2.46 -9.77 -7.52
N LEU A 124 -2.83 -11.03 -7.75
CA LEU A 124 -2.35 -11.77 -8.91
C LEU A 124 -3.31 -11.49 -10.05
N ILE A 125 -2.80 -11.12 -11.21
CA ILE A 125 -3.59 -10.96 -12.43
C ILE A 125 -2.79 -11.57 -13.59
N TYR A 126 -3.36 -12.60 -14.21
CA TYR A 126 -2.77 -13.22 -15.39
C TYR A 126 -3.83 -13.59 -16.41
N ASN A 127 -3.72 -12.98 -17.59
CA ASN A 127 -4.58 -13.34 -18.72
C ASN A 127 -4.00 -14.51 -19.49
N LEU A 128 -4.87 -15.42 -19.90
CA LEU A 128 -4.50 -16.61 -20.66
C LEU A 128 -5.56 -16.94 -21.72
N ILE A 129 -5.16 -17.68 -22.74
CA ILE A 129 -6.06 -18.18 -23.77
C ILE A 129 -6.33 -19.66 -23.50
N ALA A 130 -7.58 -20.01 -23.22
CA ALA A 130 -8.05 -21.38 -23.19
C ALA A 130 -8.41 -21.81 -24.62
N TYR A 131 -7.55 -22.60 -25.25
CA TYR A 131 -7.74 -23.05 -26.63
C TYR A 131 -8.96 -23.97 -26.77
N LYS A 132 -9.65 -23.87 -27.90
CA LYS A 132 -10.82 -24.69 -28.23
C LYS A 132 -10.55 -26.19 -28.09
N LYS A 133 -11.51 -26.94 -27.55
CA LYS A 133 -11.45 -28.40 -27.35
C LYS A 133 -10.19 -28.88 -26.60
N THR A 134 -9.68 -28.08 -25.66
CA THR A 134 -8.50 -28.45 -24.87
C THR A 134 -8.76 -28.46 -23.36
N ASN A 135 -7.92 -29.22 -22.67
CA ASN A 135 -7.73 -29.14 -21.23
C ASN A 135 -6.35 -28.54 -20.98
N MET A 136 -6.30 -27.48 -20.20
CA MET A 136 -5.08 -26.80 -19.78
C MET A 136 -4.93 -26.94 -18.28
N SER A 137 -3.71 -27.08 -17.79
CA SER A 137 -3.41 -27.07 -16.35
C SER A 137 -2.35 -26.00 -16.09
N ILE A 138 -2.69 -25.07 -15.20
CA ILE A 138 -1.84 -23.95 -14.80
C ILE A 138 -1.32 -24.20 -13.40
N LYS A 139 -0.02 -24.02 -13.21
CA LYS A 139 0.62 -24.00 -11.89
C LYS A 139 1.04 -22.57 -11.55
N ILE A 140 0.61 -22.10 -10.38
CA ILE A 140 1.04 -20.84 -9.79
C ILE A 140 1.93 -21.18 -8.62
N VAL A 141 3.14 -20.60 -8.59
CA VAL A 141 4.11 -20.80 -7.50
C VAL A 141 4.27 -19.47 -6.80
N ILE A 142 4.00 -19.42 -5.50
CA ILE A 142 4.19 -18.26 -4.64
C ILE A 142 5.35 -18.56 -3.69
N LYS A 143 6.30 -17.62 -3.57
CA LYS A 143 7.49 -17.76 -2.74
C LYS A 143 7.70 -16.53 -1.86
N SER A 144 8.15 -16.76 -0.63
CA SER A 144 8.64 -15.71 0.28
C SER A 144 10.16 -15.57 0.15
N TYR A 145 10.63 -14.32 0.14
CA TYR A 145 12.05 -13.97 0.21
C TYR A 145 12.47 -13.43 1.58
N LEU A 146 11.64 -13.64 2.60
CA LEU A 146 11.91 -13.18 3.96
C LEU A 146 12.21 -14.34 4.88
N GLU A 147 13.07 -14.06 5.86
CA GLU A 147 13.37 -14.99 6.94
C GLU A 147 12.14 -15.26 7.82
N ASP A 148 11.29 -14.26 8.01
CA ASP A 148 10.09 -14.37 8.84
C ASP A 148 8.94 -15.13 8.16
N LYS A 149 8.07 -15.69 9.01
CA LYS A 149 6.87 -16.44 8.61
C LYS A 149 5.78 -15.47 8.14
N ILE A 150 5.40 -15.54 6.87
CA ILE A 150 4.34 -14.71 6.29
C ILE A 150 3.04 -15.51 6.26
N ASN A 151 1.95 -14.95 6.78
CA ASN A 151 0.62 -15.49 6.55
C ASN A 151 0.04 -14.95 5.24
N LEU A 152 -0.45 -15.86 4.41
CA LEU A 152 -0.96 -15.60 3.07
C LEU A 152 -2.36 -16.22 2.97
N ALA A 153 -3.37 -15.37 2.77
CA ALA A 153 -4.74 -15.81 2.61
C ALA A 153 -5.42 -15.14 1.42
N GLY A 154 -6.31 -15.85 0.74
CA GLY A 154 -7.08 -15.32 -0.38
C GLY A 154 -7.90 -16.38 -1.10
N GLU A 155 -8.56 -15.97 -2.18
CA GLU A 155 -9.36 -16.83 -3.05
C GLU A 155 -8.82 -16.79 -4.48
N PHE A 156 -8.32 -17.92 -4.98
CA PHE A 156 -8.07 -18.06 -6.42
C PHE A 156 -9.38 -18.08 -7.19
N LYS A 157 -9.43 -17.29 -8.25
CA LYS A 157 -10.58 -17.21 -9.13
C LYS A 157 -10.11 -17.18 -10.57
N VAL A 158 -10.81 -17.93 -11.41
CA VAL A 158 -10.78 -17.80 -12.85
C VAL A 158 -12.05 -17.05 -13.22
N GLN A 159 -11.93 -16.04 -14.04
CA GLN A 159 -13.04 -15.21 -14.45
C GLN A 159 -12.87 -14.81 -15.93
N ASP A 160 -13.85 -14.07 -16.44
CA ASP A 160 -13.77 -13.45 -17.76
C ASP A 160 -12.45 -12.67 -17.92
N ASN A 161 -11.97 -12.57 -19.15
CA ASN A 161 -10.77 -11.81 -19.47
C ASN A 161 -10.88 -10.41 -18.85
N LEU A 162 -9.82 -10.00 -18.16
CA LEU A 162 -9.71 -8.60 -17.81
C LEU A 162 -9.65 -7.79 -19.09
N SER A 163 -10.46 -6.72 -19.17
CA SER A 163 -10.37 -5.86 -20.34
C SER A 163 -8.93 -5.37 -20.47
N SER A 164 -8.49 -5.11 -21.69
CA SER A 164 -7.13 -4.62 -21.96
C SER A 164 -6.76 -3.36 -21.15
N LYS A 165 -7.76 -2.57 -20.75
CA LYS A 165 -7.63 -1.45 -19.80
C LYS A 165 -7.36 -1.88 -18.35
N ASP A 166 -7.95 -2.98 -17.89
CA ASP A 166 -7.71 -3.51 -16.55
C ASP A 166 -6.30 -4.10 -16.43
N ILE A 167 -5.81 -4.78 -17.49
CA ILE A 167 -4.40 -5.21 -17.59
C ILE A 167 -3.47 -4.00 -17.46
N PHE A 168 -3.78 -2.94 -18.20
CA PHE A 168 -2.99 -1.72 -18.18
C PHE A 168 -2.96 -1.08 -16.77
N ILE A 169 -4.06 -1.10 -16.02
CA ILE A 169 -4.08 -0.66 -14.60
C ILE A 169 -3.19 -1.54 -13.74
N SER A 170 -3.22 -2.85 -13.93
CA SER A 170 -2.36 -3.77 -13.18
C SER A 170 -0.88 -3.41 -13.37
N GLY A 171 -0.45 -3.18 -14.62
CA GLY A 171 0.92 -2.74 -14.89
C GLY A 171 1.25 -1.37 -14.28
N LEU A 172 0.29 -0.43 -14.24
CA LEU A 172 0.48 0.84 -13.53
C LEU A 172 0.67 0.66 -12.01
N ASN A 173 -0.01 -0.31 -11.40
CA ASN A 173 0.20 -0.65 -9.98
C ASN A 173 1.61 -1.22 -9.74
N ASP A 174 2.12 -2.05 -10.65
CA ASP A 174 3.50 -2.57 -10.57
C ASP A 174 4.52 -1.42 -10.66
N VAL A 175 4.28 -0.46 -11.57
CA VAL A 175 5.09 0.76 -11.71
C VAL A 175 5.05 1.61 -10.43
N GLN A 176 3.87 1.85 -9.85
CA GLN A 176 3.72 2.59 -8.58
C GLN A 176 4.47 1.87 -7.45
N SER A 177 4.36 0.55 -7.35
CA SER A 177 5.03 -0.23 -6.31
C SER A 177 6.55 -0.09 -6.38
N LYS A 178 7.13 -0.20 -7.58
CA LYS A 178 8.58 -0.02 -7.79
C LYS A 178 9.03 1.42 -7.52
N LEU A 179 8.21 2.43 -7.82
CA LEU A 179 8.49 3.81 -7.41
C LEU A 179 8.53 3.94 -5.89
N ILE A 180 7.57 3.34 -5.18
CA ILE A 180 7.55 3.34 -3.71
C ILE A 180 8.77 2.61 -3.14
N GLU A 181 9.15 1.45 -3.71
CA GLU A 181 10.39 0.76 -3.33
C GLU A 181 11.63 1.62 -3.55
N LYS A 182 11.71 2.32 -4.69
CA LYS A 182 12.80 3.27 -4.94
C LYS A 182 12.84 4.37 -3.87
N ILE A 183 11.71 4.97 -3.51
CA ILE A 183 11.63 5.98 -2.45
C ILE A 183 12.03 5.39 -1.09
N LYS A 184 11.61 4.16 -0.77
CA LYS A 184 12.03 3.47 0.45
C LYS A 184 13.54 3.20 0.47
N SER A 185 14.14 2.81 -0.66
CA SER A 185 15.57 2.51 -0.77
C SER A 185 16.47 3.71 -0.49
N ILE A 186 15.97 4.94 -0.67
CA ILE A 186 16.66 6.19 -0.33
C ILE A 186 16.24 6.73 1.05
N ASN A 187 15.46 5.94 1.80
CA ASN A 187 14.87 6.31 3.09
C ASN A 187 14.01 7.58 3.00
N GLY A 188 13.09 7.61 2.04
CA GLY A 188 12.18 8.73 1.81
C GLY A 188 12.76 9.88 0.99
N ILE A 189 11.91 10.86 0.66
CA ILE A 189 12.33 12.09 0.00
C ILE A 189 12.53 13.16 1.08
N ASN A 190 13.78 13.57 1.24
CA ASN A 190 14.20 14.39 2.38
C ASN A 190 14.51 15.85 1.99
N THR A 191 14.49 16.16 0.70
CA THR A 191 14.69 17.51 0.16
C THR A 191 13.42 17.94 -0.58
N SER A 192 12.89 19.11 -0.21
CA SER A 192 11.74 19.71 -0.90
C SER A 192 12.07 19.96 -2.36
N GLY A 193 11.21 19.51 -3.27
CA GLY A 193 11.46 19.66 -4.69
C GLY A 193 10.46 18.93 -5.56
N ILE A 194 10.66 19.07 -6.87
CA ILE A 194 9.89 18.35 -7.88
C ILE A 194 10.87 17.43 -8.58
N TYR A 195 10.55 16.14 -8.58
CA TYR A 195 11.39 15.10 -9.16
C TYR A 195 10.66 14.42 -10.31
N TYR A 196 11.42 13.81 -11.22
CA TYR A 196 10.88 12.87 -12.19
C TYR A 196 11.48 11.48 -11.98
N TYR A 197 10.67 10.46 -12.21
CA TYR A 197 11.08 9.07 -12.29
C TYR A 197 10.79 8.56 -13.69
N GLU A 198 11.82 8.14 -14.39
CA GLU A 198 11.69 7.54 -15.73
C GLU A 198 11.19 6.10 -15.60
N VAL A 199 10.12 5.81 -16.32
CA VAL A 199 9.53 4.47 -16.41
C VAL A 199 10.03 3.86 -17.71
N ASN A 200 10.83 2.81 -17.58
CA ASN A 200 11.27 1.98 -18.69
C ASN A 200 11.31 0.53 -18.20
N GLN A 201 10.16 -0.12 -18.19
CA GLN A 201 9.99 -1.44 -17.58
C GLN A 201 8.96 -2.25 -18.36
N ASP A 202 9.34 -3.47 -18.74
CA ASP A 202 8.49 -4.39 -19.50
C ASP A 202 7.92 -3.69 -20.76
N GLU A 203 6.60 -3.65 -20.90
CA GLU A 203 5.89 -2.97 -21.99
C GLU A 203 5.59 -1.49 -21.72
N PHE A 204 6.00 -0.96 -20.56
CA PHE A 204 5.66 0.39 -20.12
C PHE A 204 6.83 1.36 -20.30
N SER A 205 6.49 2.54 -20.79
CA SER A 205 7.39 3.67 -20.98
C SER A 205 6.76 4.97 -20.48
N GLY A 206 7.59 5.94 -20.12
CA GLY A 206 7.15 7.30 -19.81
C GLY A 206 7.79 7.84 -18.54
N TYR A 207 7.06 8.69 -17.83
CA TYR A 207 7.57 9.44 -16.68
C TYR A 207 6.51 9.63 -15.60
N ILE A 208 6.96 9.65 -14.36
CA ILE A 208 6.15 10.02 -13.20
C ILE A 208 6.76 11.27 -12.58
N ILE A 209 5.97 12.32 -12.42
CA ILE A 209 6.35 13.47 -11.62
C ILE A 209 6.05 13.17 -10.16
N VAL A 210 7.07 13.31 -9.31
CA VAL A 210 6.99 13.20 -7.87
C VAL A 210 7.12 14.62 -7.30
N ASP A 211 5.99 15.22 -6.98
CA ASP A 211 5.94 16.52 -6.33
C ASP A 211 6.07 16.32 -4.82
N ALA A 212 7.27 16.61 -4.31
CA ALA A 212 7.62 16.58 -2.90
C ALA A 212 7.96 17.98 -2.41
N GLN A 213 7.35 19.04 -2.98
CA GLN A 213 7.50 20.38 -2.44
C GLN A 213 7.01 20.44 -0.98
N ASP A 214 5.96 19.67 -0.68
CA ASP A 214 5.57 19.31 0.67
C ASP A 214 5.88 17.82 0.91
N ILE A 215 6.95 17.55 1.66
CA ILE A 215 7.40 16.20 2.01
C ILE A 215 6.40 15.44 2.90
N SER A 216 5.41 16.11 3.50
CA SER A 216 4.33 15.43 4.23
C SER A 216 3.23 14.87 3.32
N GLU A 217 3.08 15.41 2.11
CA GLU A 217 2.03 15.06 1.16
C GLU A 217 2.61 14.99 -0.26
N ILE A 218 3.43 13.96 -0.49
CA ILE A 218 4.03 13.71 -1.80
C ILE A 218 2.92 13.37 -2.80
N LYS A 219 2.91 14.07 -3.94
CA LYS A 219 1.92 13.89 -5.01
C LYS A 219 2.59 13.24 -6.21
N TYR A 220 1.88 12.30 -6.83
CA TYR A 220 2.36 11.59 -8.01
C TYR A 220 1.51 11.94 -9.22
N VAL A 221 2.15 12.35 -10.32
CA VAL A 221 1.48 12.64 -11.59
C VAL A 221 2.04 11.76 -12.70
N TYR A 222 1.16 10.97 -13.29
CA TYR A 222 1.52 9.91 -14.21
C TYR A 222 1.42 10.35 -15.67
N THR A 223 2.50 10.14 -16.42
CA THR A 223 2.52 10.13 -17.88
C THR A 223 3.19 8.84 -18.35
N VAL A 224 2.44 7.75 -18.32
CA VAL A 224 2.94 6.39 -18.54
C VAL A 224 2.06 5.70 -19.59
N TYR A 225 2.67 4.95 -20.49
CA TYR A 225 1.99 4.31 -21.61
C TYR A 225 2.63 2.98 -21.98
N ASN A 226 1.87 2.14 -22.68
CA ASN A 226 2.37 0.97 -23.40
C ASN A 226 2.02 1.13 -24.89
N ASP A 227 2.01 0.04 -25.66
CA ASP A 227 1.70 0.08 -27.10
C ASP A 227 0.26 0.43 -27.45
N MET A 228 -0.70 0.18 -26.56
CA MET A 228 -2.12 0.39 -26.84
C MET A 228 -2.72 1.55 -26.07
N TYR A 229 -2.28 1.77 -24.83
CA TYR A 229 -2.91 2.66 -23.88
C TYR A 229 -1.92 3.60 -23.24
N MET A 230 -2.46 4.71 -22.74
CA MET A 230 -1.71 5.68 -21.99
C MET A 230 -2.55 6.25 -20.83
N TYR A 231 -1.80 6.68 -19.83
CA TYR A 231 -2.26 7.39 -18.66
C TYR A 231 -1.48 8.69 -18.57
N VAL A 232 -2.14 9.82 -18.81
CA VAL A 232 -1.43 11.09 -19.06
C VAL A 232 -1.93 12.19 -18.16
N ASN A 233 -0.99 12.86 -17.50
CA ASN A 233 -1.22 13.96 -16.58
C ASN A 233 -2.30 13.67 -15.53
N TYR A 234 -2.27 12.46 -14.96
CA TYR A 234 -3.21 12.07 -13.92
C TYR A 234 -2.55 12.10 -12.54
N LYS A 235 -3.18 12.81 -11.61
CA LYS A 235 -2.81 12.79 -10.20
C LYS A 235 -3.30 11.50 -9.55
N TYR A 236 -2.38 10.63 -9.15
CA TYR A 236 -2.70 9.42 -8.41
C TYR A 236 -3.17 9.77 -7.00
N VAL A 237 -4.30 9.16 -6.61
CA VAL A 237 -4.93 9.28 -5.30
C VAL A 237 -5.35 7.87 -4.91
N ASP A 238 -4.40 7.13 -4.33
CA ASP A 238 -4.50 5.74 -3.85
C ASP A 238 -4.91 4.66 -4.88
N GLU A 239 -5.53 5.02 -6.00
CA GLU A 239 -5.96 4.11 -7.06
C GLU A 239 -5.87 4.73 -8.47
N PHE A 240 -5.65 3.87 -9.47
CA PHE A 240 -5.79 4.23 -10.88
C PHE A 240 -7.22 4.04 -11.37
N LYS A 241 -7.74 5.06 -12.06
CA LYS A 241 -9.10 5.06 -12.60
C LYS A 241 -9.13 4.66 -14.06
N LYS A 242 -9.92 3.62 -14.38
CA LYS A 242 -10.14 3.12 -15.75
C LYS A 242 -10.68 4.17 -16.72
N SER A 243 -11.48 5.11 -16.22
CA SER A 243 -12.05 6.22 -17.00
C SER A 243 -11.00 7.20 -17.54
N LYS A 244 -9.79 7.17 -17.01
CA LYS A 244 -8.67 8.05 -17.41
C LYS A 244 -7.72 7.40 -18.41
N ILE A 245 -7.95 6.12 -18.75
CA ILE A 245 -7.14 5.41 -19.73
C ILE A 245 -7.58 5.81 -21.13
N MET A 246 -6.61 6.30 -21.90
CA MET A 246 -6.76 6.73 -23.28
C MET A 246 -6.03 5.75 -24.19
N LYS A 247 -6.40 5.71 -25.48
CA LYS A 247 -5.56 5.04 -26.49
C LYS A 247 -4.25 5.80 -26.63
N LYS A 248 -3.15 5.09 -26.93
CA LYS A 248 -1.83 5.70 -27.14
C LYS A 248 -1.90 6.77 -28.24
N ASP A 249 -1.33 7.93 -27.95
CA ASP A 249 -1.09 9.01 -28.92
C ASP A 249 0.43 9.13 -29.11
N GLU A 250 0.91 8.88 -30.33
CA GLU A 250 2.34 8.90 -30.67
C GLU A 250 3.01 10.26 -30.39
N LYS A 251 2.25 11.36 -30.35
CA LYS A 251 2.78 12.69 -30.02
C LYS A 251 3.22 12.82 -28.57
N ILE A 252 2.71 11.95 -27.69
CA ILE A 252 3.05 11.98 -26.27
C ILE A 252 4.31 11.17 -25.99
N SER A 253 4.58 10.12 -26.78
CA SER A 253 5.82 9.35 -26.68
C SER A 253 7.09 10.13 -27.07
N THR A 254 6.95 11.31 -27.67
CA THR A 254 8.08 12.17 -28.07
C THR A 254 8.34 13.33 -27.10
N LYS A 255 7.58 13.45 -26.00
CA LYS A 255 7.79 14.53 -25.03
C LYS A 255 9.05 14.29 -24.21
N THR A 256 9.90 15.31 -24.10
CA THR A 256 11.09 15.25 -23.26
C THR A 256 10.73 15.42 -21.78
N VAL A 257 11.62 14.99 -20.88
CA VAL A 257 11.51 15.28 -19.44
C VAL A 257 11.28 16.78 -19.18
N ALA A 258 12.00 17.64 -19.91
CA ALA A 258 11.88 19.09 -19.77
C ALA A 258 10.46 19.59 -20.13
N ASP A 259 9.84 19.03 -21.17
CA ASP A 259 8.48 19.39 -21.57
C ASP A 259 7.46 18.97 -20.51
N ILE A 260 7.62 17.77 -19.96
CA ILE A 260 6.73 17.23 -18.92
C ILE A 260 6.85 18.07 -17.64
N CYS A 261 8.09 18.34 -17.20
CA CYS A 261 8.36 19.20 -16.03
C CYS A 261 7.76 20.60 -16.17
N ARG A 262 7.99 21.25 -17.31
CA ARG A 262 7.43 22.58 -17.60
C ARG A 262 5.91 22.57 -17.60
N SER A 263 5.28 21.51 -18.13
CA SER A 263 3.83 21.39 -18.16
C SER A 263 3.19 21.27 -16.77
N TYR A 264 3.91 20.68 -15.81
CA TYR A 264 3.42 20.49 -14.45
C TYR A 264 3.65 21.71 -13.56
N SER A 265 4.91 22.15 -13.41
CA SER A 265 5.28 23.12 -12.38
C SER A 265 5.70 24.49 -12.90
N LYS A 266 5.82 24.64 -14.23
CA LYS A 266 6.49 25.76 -14.91
C LYS A 266 7.96 25.95 -14.49
N LYS A 267 8.51 25.05 -13.67
CA LYS A 267 9.91 24.98 -13.21
C LYS A 267 10.56 23.71 -13.77
N GLY A 268 11.86 23.57 -13.56
CA GLY A 268 12.55 22.29 -13.81
C GLY A 268 12.19 21.24 -12.76
N CYS A 269 12.49 19.98 -13.06
CA CYS A 269 12.53 18.90 -12.07
C CYS A 269 13.92 18.28 -12.05
N SER A 270 14.28 17.65 -10.93
CA SER A 270 15.49 16.83 -10.80
C SER A 270 15.18 15.36 -11.02
N ASN A 271 16.18 14.54 -11.35
CA ASN A 271 15.96 13.10 -11.45
C ASN A 271 15.83 12.52 -10.04
N LEU A 272 14.81 11.70 -9.79
CA LEU A 272 14.64 11.03 -8.50
C LEU A 272 15.84 10.10 -8.20
N ASN A 273 16.49 9.57 -9.24
CA ASN A 273 17.66 8.71 -9.09
C ASN A 273 18.91 9.45 -8.60
N ASP A 274 18.93 10.79 -8.67
CA ASP A 274 20.04 11.59 -8.15
C ASP A 274 19.99 11.72 -6.62
N LEU A 275 18.88 11.33 -5.99
CA LEU A 275 18.77 11.28 -4.54
C LEU A 275 19.55 10.08 -3.98
N SER A 276 20.38 10.37 -2.97
CA SER A 276 21.10 9.36 -2.21
C SER A 276 20.34 8.93 -0.97
N TYR A 277 20.67 7.75 -0.45
CA TYR A 277 20.21 7.31 0.86
C TYR A 277 20.58 8.32 1.95
N ASP A 278 19.62 8.66 2.79
CA ASP A 278 19.80 9.49 3.98
C ASP A 278 19.45 8.69 5.23
N LYS A 279 20.45 8.40 6.06
CA LYS A 279 20.29 7.67 7.31
C LYS A 279 19.38 8.38 8.33
N ASP A 280 19.14 9.68 8.17
CA ASP A 280 18.32 10.49 9.05
C ASP A 280 16.94 10.80 8.45
N GLY A 281 16.74 10.44 7.19
CA GLY A 281 15.50 10.55 6.42
C GLY A 281 14.40 9.58 6.84
N GLY A 282 13.23 9.72 6.20
CA GLY A 282 12.16 8.72 6.22
C GLY A 282 11.28 8.72 7.48
N LYS A 283 9.96 8.60 7.28
CA LYS A 283 8.99 8.59 8.38
C LYS A 283 9.16 7.35 9.29
N GLU A 284 9.48 6.20 8.70
CA GLU A 284 9.72 4.93 9.39
C GLU A 284 10.92 5.00 10.34
N ASN A 285 12.04 5.53 9.85
CA ASN A 285 13.24 5.71 10.66
C ASN A 285 13.03 6.74 11.78
N PHE A 286 12.35 7.86 11.52
CA PHE A 286 11.97 8.79 12.58
C PHE A 286 11.07 8.13 13.64
N HIS A 287 10.10 7.32 13.22
CA HIS A 287 9.24 6.55 14.13
C HIS A 287 10.03 5.56 15.00
N SER A 288 11.00 4.84 14.42
CA SER A 288 11.91 3.97 15.17
C SER A 288 12.70 4.73 16.23
N LYS A 289 13.30 5.88 15.86
CA LYS A 289 14.03 6.75 16.80
C LYS A 289 13.15 7.27 17.95
N VAL A 290 11.88 7.58 17.66
CA VAL A 290 10.90 7.96 18.69
C VAL A 290 10.63 6.81 19.67
N ASN A 291 10.48 5.59 19.18
CA ASN A 291 10.28 4.43 20.05
C ASN A 291 11.51 4.15 20.93
N ASP A 292 12.72 4.38 20.41
CA ASP A 292 13.96 4.29 21.22
C ASP A 292 14.00 5.31 22.35
N VAL A 293 13.50 6.53 22.12
CA VAL A 293 13.32 7.54 23.18
C VAL A 293 12.34 7.03 24.23
N ILE A 294 11.16 6.55 23.82
CA ILE A 294 10.12 6.02 24.72
C ILE A 294 10.67 4.88 25.58
N ASN A 295 11.36 3.92 24.96
CA ASN A 295 11.95 2.77 25.66
C ASN A 295 12.99 3.20 26.71
N SER A 296 13.72 4.29 26.47
CA SER A 296 14.70 4.82 27.41
C SER A 296 14.07 5.41 28.68
N LEU A 297 12.80 5.82 28.62
CA LEU A 297 12.07 6.36 29.77
C LEU A 297 11.75 5.30 30.82
N ASN A 298 11.58 4.03 30.42
CA ASN A 298 11.21 2.93 31.32
C ASN A 298 12.24 2.68 32.44
N ASN A 299 13.48 3.14 32.25
CA ASN A 299 14.58 2.93 33.20
C ASN A 299 14.79 4.13 34.15
N ILE A 300 13.94 5.16 34.06
CA ILE A 300 14.12 6.40 34.82
C ILE A 300 13.25 6.35 36.08
N THR A 301 13.90 6.42 37.24
CA THR A 301 13.22 6.56 38.53
C THR A 301 13.15 8.04 38.91
N LEU A 302 11.94 8.56 39.09
CA LEU A 302 11.70 9.99 39.34
C LEU A 302 10.98 10.21 40.67
N GLN A 303 11.33 11.29 41.37
CA GLN A 303 10.59 11.76 42.54
C GLN A 303 9.29 12.47 42.10
N GLU A 304 8.44 12.89 43.05
CA GLU A 304 7.19 13.59 42.74
C GLU A 304 7.49 15.02 42.23
N ASN A 305 7.50 15.21 40.91
CA ASN A 305 7.66 16.51 40.26
C ASN A 305 7.20 16.46 38.79
N VAL A 306 7.22 17.59 38.10
CA VAL A 306 7.10 17.66 36.63
C VAL A 306 8.49 17.80 36.03
N TYR A 307 8.96 16.77 35.34
CA TYR A 307 10.28 16.76 34.73
C TYR A 307 10.21 17.15 33.27
N ILE A 308 11.22 17.87 32.80
CA ILE A 308 11.50 18.03 31.38
C ILE A 308 12.91 17.53 31.11
N LEU A 309 13.00 16.59 30.17
CA LEU A 309 14.23 15.90 29.81
C LEU A 309 14.65 16.33 28.41
N ASP A 310 15.92 16.71 28.25
CA ASP A 310 16.55 16.90 26.95
C ASP A 310 16.87 15.55 26.34
N VAL A 311 16.35 15.29 25.14
CA VAL A 311 16.54 13.99 24.48
C VAL A 311 18.00 13.71 24.13
N VAL A 312 18.75 14.75 23.74
CA VAL A 312 20.16 14.61 23.39
C VAL A 312 21.01 14.50 24.65
N ASN A 313 20.83 15.42 25.58
CA ASN A 313 21.72 15.54 26.73
C ASN A 313 21.40 14.55 27.85
N ASP A 314 20.11 14.35 28.15
CA ASP A 314 19.70 13.51 29.27
C ASP A 314 19.48 12.04 28.86
N LEU A 315 18.89 11.81 27.69
CA LEU A 315 18.60 10.45 27.18
C LEU A 315 19.69 9.91 26.25
N LYS A 316 20.72 10.72 25.94
CA LYS A 316 21.86 10.35 25.08
C LYS A 316 21.45 9.83 23.70
N LYS A 317 20.45 10.46 23.09
CA LYS A 317 19.98 10.15 21.72
C LYS A 317 20.43 11.26 20.76
N SER A 318 21.46 11.01 19.96
CA SER A 318 22.00 12.01 19.02
C SER A 318 21.13 12.23 17.79
N ASP A 319 20.34 11.23 17.39
CA ASP A 319 19.74 11.17 16.06
C ASP A 319 18.31 11.77 16.01
N ILE A 320 17.86 12.30 17.14
CA ILE A 320 16.58 12.97 17.36
C ILE A 320 16.76 14.03 18.44
N ARG A 321 16.12 15.19 18.28
CA ARG A 321 16.23 16.33 19.20
C ARG A 321 14.87 16.70 19.80
N GLY A 322 14.90 17.48 20.87
CA GLY A 322 13.72 17.99 21.56
C GLY A 322 13.64 17.49 22.99
N TYR A 323 12.41 17.35 23.50
CA TYR A 323 12.15 17.16 24.91
C TYR A 323 11.07 16.11 25.18
N VAL A 324 11.20 15.46 26.34
CA VAL A 324 10.14 14.65 26.95
C VAL A 324 9.73 15.33 28.23
N LEU A 325 8.43 15.60 28.38
CA LEU A 325 7.89 16.12 29.64
C LEU A 325 7.16 15.00 30.36
N ILE A 326 7.51 14.76 31.63
CA ILE A 326 6.95 13.72 32.48
C ILE A 326 6.31 14.39 33.69
N ASN A 327 4.98 14.41 33.72
CA ASN A 327 4.25 14.76 34.92
C ASN A 327 4.25 13.55 35.85
N ASN A 328 4.98 13.62 36.96
CA ASN A 328 5.04 12.55 37.97
C ASN A 328 4.37 12.97 39.29
N VAL A 329 3.49 13.98 39.25
CA VAL A 329 2.75 14.44 40.43
C VAL A 329 1.54 13.54 40.68
N LYS A 330 1.36 13.09 41.93
CA LYS A 330 0.24 12.28 42.48
C LYS A 330 -0.79 11.76 41.47
N GLN A 331 -0.75 10.45 41.18
CA GLN A 331 -1.75 9.70 40.42
C GLN A 331 -2.04 10.23 38.99
N LYS A 332 -1.25 11.18 38.48
CA LYS A 332 -1.35 11.72 37.11
C LYS A 332 -0.05 11.54 36.35
N HIS A 333 0.45 10.30 36.32
CA HIS A 333 1.62 9.99 35.51
C HIS A 333 1.27 10.22 34.03
N GLU A 334 1.87 11.24 33.41
CA GLU A 334 1.62 11.58 32.01
C GLU A 334 2.93 11.90 31.32
N ILE A 335 3.12 11.32 30.13
CA ILE A 335 4.30 11.52 29.30
C ILE A 335 3.90 12.28 28.03
N TYR A 336 4.53 13.42 27.81
CA TYR A 336 4.35 14.27 26.63
C TYR A 336 5.60 14.28 25.76
N LEU A 337 5.44 14.03 24.47
CA LEU A 337 6.53 13.98 23.50
C LEU A 337 6.58 15.25 22.66
N TYR A 338 7.76 15.86 22.62
CA TYR A 338 8.12 17.02 21.80
C TYR A 338 9.41 16.69 21.07
N LEU A 339 9.33 15.93 19.98
CA LEU A 339 10.48 15.33 19.31
C LEU A 339 10.57 15.79 17.87
N THR A 340 11.79 15.99 17.34
CA THR A 340 11.97 16.42 15.95
C THR A 340 13.34 16.01 15.40
N ASN A 341 13.44 15.83 14.08
CA ASN A 341 14.70 15.83 13.34
C ASN A 341 14.65 16.94 12.28
N ASN A 342 15.47 16.87 11.22
CA ASN A 342 15.47 17.89 10.16
C ASN A 342 14.22 17.87 9.28
N ILE A 343 13.40 16.82 9.35
CA ILE A 343 12.40 16.47 8.34
C ILE A 343 11.03 16.21 8.98
N PHE A 344 10.98 15.69 10.22
CA PHE A 344 9.78 15.26 10.92
C PHE A 344 9.73 15.80 12.35
N MET A 345 8.53 15.90 12.91
CA MET A 345 8.27 16.32 14.28
C MET A 345 7.03 15.66 14.90
N ILE A 346 7.02 15.62 16.22
CA ILE A 346 5.89 15.35 17.12
C ILE A 346 5.83 16.53 18.09
N SER A 347 4.65 17.10 18.32
CA SER A 347 4.47 18.23 19.23
C SER A 347 3.27 18.00 20.14
N GLY A 348 3.52 17.74 21.42
CA GLY A 348 2.49 17.67 22.46
C GLY A 348 1.70 16.37 22.49
N TYR A 349 2.30 15.27 22.01
CA TYR A 349 1.63 13.98 22.04
C TYR A 349 1.65 13.37 23.44
N ASN A 350 0.47 13.19 24.06
CA ASN A 350 0.32 12.54 25.36
C ASN A 350 0.31 11.01 25.19
N LEU A 351 1.48 10.40 25.38
CA LEU A 351 1.70 8.97 25.21
C LEU A 351 0.86 8.13 26.16
N THR A 352 0.71 8.56 27.42
CA THR A 352 -0.01 7.79 28.44
C THR A 352 -1.52 7.71 28.16
N LYS A 353 -2.11 8.78 27.62
CA LYS A 353 -3.54 8.82 27.29
C LYS A 353 -3.86 8.23 25.92
N LEU A 354 -3.02 8.48 24.93
CA LEU A 354 -3.30 8.14 23.54
C LEU A 354 -2.71 6.79 23.11
N GLY A 355 -1.80 6.23 23.91
CA GLY A 355 -1.12 4.97 23.63
C GLY A 355 -0.03 5.12 22.56
N GLU A 356 0.37 3.99 22.00
CA GLU A 356 1.48 3.91 21.04
C GLU A 356 1.30 4.80 19.81
N ILE A 357 2.40 5.40 19.36
CA ILE A 357 2.41 6.18 18.12
C ILE A 357 2.35 5.22 16.94
N LYS A 358 1.30 5.33 16.14
CA LYS A 358 1.20 4.59 14.88
C LYS A 358 1.89 5.35 13.75
N LEU A 359 2.70 4.66 12.95
CA LEU A 359 3.38 5.23 11.77
C LEU A 359 2.39 5.92 10.80
N THR A 360 1.21 5.34 10.63
CA THR A 360 0.15 5.85 9.74
C THR A 360 -0.59 7.06 10.31
N SER A 361 -0.39 7.40 11.59
CA SER A 361 -1.05 8.56 12.20
C SER A 361 -0.50 9.90 11.69
N SER A 362 -1.31 10.95 11.82
CA SER A 362 -0.92 12.34 11.60
C SER A 362 -0.16 12.95 12.79
N THR A 363 0.20 12.13 13.78
CA THR A 363 1.01 12.53 14.94
C THR A 363 2.44 12.88 14.53
N ILE A 364 3.06 12.03 13.69
CA ILE A 364 4.34 12.34 13.04
C ILE A 364 4.02 13.21 11.83
N ARG A 365 4.47 14.47 11.89
CA ARG A 365 4.26 15.45 10.83
C ARG A 365 5.59 15.80 10.20
N ALA A 366 5.61 16.07 8.90
CA ALA A 366 6.81 16.64 8.30
C ALA A 366 6.99 18.08 8.78
N TYR A 367 8.25 18.47 8.95
CA TYR A 367 8.68 19.80 9.25
C TYR A 367 8.61 20.63 7.97
N ASN A 368 7.82 21.70 7.97
CA ASN A 368 7.96 22.78 7.01
C ASN A 368 8.51 24.01 7.75
N GLU A 369 9.36 24.81 7.12
CA GLU A 369 9.98 25.98 7.77
C GLU A 369 8.95 27.01 8.28
N SER A 370 7.72 26.95 7.77
CA SER A 370 6.59 27.77 8.23
C SER A 370 5.84 27.21 9.46
N ALA A 371 6.13 25.98 9.90
CA ALA A 371 5.42 25.33 10.99
C ALA A 371 6.13 25.62 12.31
N PHE A 372 5.35 26.05 13.31
CA PHE A 372 5.85 26.23 14.65
C PHE A 372 6.32 24.89 15.22
N ASN A 373 7.63 24.74 15.38
CA ASN A 373 8.26 23.56 15.97
C ASN A 373 8.56 23.81 17.44
N LEU A 374 7.68 23.34 18.32
CA LEU A 374 7.87 23.49 19.76
C LEU A 374 9.06 22.64 20.26
N ALA A 375 9.34 21.51 19.61
CA ALA A 375 10.47 20.63 19.96
C ALA A 375 11.84 21.27 19.69
N SER A 376 11.91 22.36 18.93
CA SER A 376 13.14 23.14 18.71
C SER A 376 13.20 24.43 19.55
N LYS A 377 12.28 24.63 20.50
CA LYS A 377 12.32 25.75 21.46
C LYS A 377 13.09 25.36 22.71
N ASP A 378 13.29 26.28 23.64
CA ASP A 378 13.89 25.96 24.93
C ASP A 378 12.91 25.22 25.86
N MET A 379 13.45 24.57 26.89
CA MET A 379 12.68 23.82 27.87
C MET A 379 11.60 24.65 28.59
N SER A 380 11.86 25.92 28.90
CA SER A 380 10.91 26.79 29.60
C SER A 380 9.67 27.05 28.73
N THR A 381 9.89 27.31 27.44
CA THR A 381 8.83 27.44 26.43
C THR A 381 8.02 26.14 26.30
N VAL A 382 8.66 24.97 26.28
CA VAL A 382 7.97 23.68 26.20
C VAL A 382 7.15 23.38 27.45
N CYS A 383 7.71 23.65 28.64
CA CYS A 383 7.05 23.47 29.92
C CYS A 383 5.77 24.32 30.02
N SER A 384 5.89 25.62 29.74
CA SER A 384 4.78 26.56 29.78
C SER A 384 3.70 26.25 28.74
N PHE A 385 4.08 25.89 27.51
CA PHE A 385 3.14 25.49 26.46
C PHE A 385 2.34 24.24 26.86
N SER A 386 2.98 23.32 27.59
CA SER A 386 2.34 22.09 28.11
C SER A 386 1.35 22.36 29.26
N GLY A 387 1.22 23.62 29.71
CA GLY A 387 0.30 24.02 30.77
C GLY A 387 0.88 23.89 32.18
N PHE A 388 2.20 23.72 32.33
CA PHE A 388 2.85 23.64 33.62
C PHE A 388 3.54 24.96 33.95
N SER A 389 3.36 25.42 35.19
CA SER A 389 4.00 26.65 35.68
C SER A 389 5.43 26.45 36.16
N ASN A 390 5.77 25.21 36.58
CA ASN A 390 7.09 24.83 37.05
C ASN A 390 7.44 23.44 36.51
N CYS A 391 8.57 23.33 35.82
CA CYS A 391 9.21 22.07 35.49
C CYS A 391 10.62 22.05 36.07
N VAL A 392 11.18 20.85 36.26
CA VAL A 392 12.56 20.66 36.67
C VAL A 392 13.31 19.77 35.70
N THR A 393 14.63 19.94 35.60
CA THR A 393 15.51 18.97 34.93
C THR A 393 15.65 17.69 35.74
N LEU A 394 16.31 16.67 35.17
CA LEU A 394 16.66 15.44 35.90
C LEU A 394 17.51 15.68 37.16
N GLN A 395 18.28 16.76 37.21
CA GLN A 395 19.05 17.17 38.38
C GLN A 395 18.23 18.02 39.37
N ASN A 396 16.90 18.04 39.24
CA ASN A 396 15.97 18.84 40.06
C ASN A 396 16.22 20.35 40.00
N THR A 397 16.78 20.84 38.89
CA THR A 397 16.97 22.29 38.68
C THR A 397 15.74 22.87 38.02
N PRO A 398 15.13 23.95 38.55
CA PRO A 398 14.01 24.64 37.90
C PRO A 398 14.39 25.16 36.52
N VAL A 399 13.43 25.12 35.58
CA VAL A 399 13.64 25.50 34.17
C VAL A 399 12.82 26.71 33.75
#